data_AF-A0A9E4KB98-F1
#
_entry.id   AF-A0A9E4KB98-F1
#
_cell.length_a   1.000
_cell.length_b   1.000
_cell.length_c   1.000
_cell.angle_alpha   90.00
_cell.angle_beta   90.00
_cell.angle_gamma   90.00
#
_symmetry.space_group_name_H-M   'P 1'
#
loop_
_entity.id
_entity.type
_entity.pdbx_description
1 polymer ?
#
loop_
_entity_poly.entity_id
_entity_poly.type
_entity_poly.pdbx_seq_one_letter_code
_entity_poly.pdbx_strand_id
1 'polypeptide(L)' 'TKKFKWAHLDIAGTAWRSGAAKGATGRPVPLLTRFLMGRCGL' A
#
# COMPACT_ATOMS: atom_id res chain seq x y z
N THR A 1 8.72 -17.48 19.36
CA THR A 1 8.02 -16.64 18.36
C THR A 1 8.78 -16.67 17.04
N LYS A 2 8.10 -16.89 15.91
CA LYS A 2 8.77 -17.08 14.60
C LYS A 2 9.31 -15.74 14.06
N LYS A 3 10.60 -15.69 13.69
CA LYS A 3 11.31 -14.52 13.15
C LYS A 3 11.04 -14.35 11.65
N PHE A 4 9.86 -13.90 11.28
CA PHE A 4 9.54 -13.59 9.89
C PHE A 4 9.94 -12.16 9.50
N LYS A 5 10.27 -11.95 8.22
CA LYS A 5 10.37 -10.60 7.67
C LYS A 5 8.96 -10.04 7.50
N TRP A 6 8.62 -9.03 8.28
CA TRP A 6 7.27 -8.46 8.37
C TRP A 6 7.33 -6.93 8.38
N ALA A 7 6.28 -6.30 7.84
CA ALA A 7 6.07 -4.86 7.90
C ALA A 7 4.57 -4.56 8.03
N HIS A 8 4.25 -3.49 8.76
CA HIS A 8 2.92 -2.90 8.82
C HIS A 8 2.91 -1.57 8.08
N LEU A 9 1.84 -1.31 7.33
CA LEU A 9 1.65 -0.05 6.62
C LEU A 9 0.28 0.52 7.00
N ASP A 10 0.29 1.59 7.78
CA ASP A 10 -0.91 2.37 8.07
C ASP A 10 -1.23 3.28 6.87
N ILE A 11 -2.44 3.15 6.34
CA ILE A 11 -2.89 3.86 5.13
C ILE A 11 -4.03 4.84 5.40
N ALA A 12 -4.37 5.12 6.67
CA ALA A 12 -5.51 5.96 7.02
C ALA A 12 -5.46 7.34 6.33
N GLY A 13 -4.28 7.94 6.18
CA GLY A 13 -4.13 9.23 5.51
C GLY A 13 -4.04 9.18 3.97
N THR A 14 -3.88 8.00 3.38
CA THR A 14 -3.61 7.88 1.92
C THR A 14 -4.69 7.15 1.15
N ALA A 15 -5.52 6.35 1.82
CA ALA A 15 -6.50 5.47 1.19
C ALA A 15 -7.70 6.21 0.58
N TRP A 16 -8.04 7.41 1.05
CA TRP A 16 -9.15 8.21 0.51
C TRP A 16 -8.87 9.72 0.57
N ARG A 17 -9.68 10.48 -0.16
CA ARG A 17 -9.76 11.95 -0.07
C ARG A 17 -11.03 12.35 0.66
N SER A 18 -10.94 13.44 1.43
CA SER A 18 -12.07 14.10 2.08
C SER A 18 -12.57 15.30 1.25
N GLY A 19 -13.68 15.91 1.66
CA GLY A 19 -14.22 17.11 1.01
C GLY A 19 -14.95 16.84 -0.32
N ALA A 20 -15.04 17.85 -1.19
CA ALA A 20 -15.81 17.78 -2.43
C ALA A 20 -15.32 16.69 -3.40
N ALA A 21 -14.02 16.36 -3.35
CA ALA A 21 -13.42 15.27 -4.12
C ALA A 21 -13.37 13.95 -3.32
N LYS A 22 -14.42 13.64 -2.54
CA LYS A 22 -14.50 12.42 -1.72
C LYS A 22 -14.40 11.18 -2.61
N GLY A 23 -13.51 10.27 -2.23
CA GLY A 23 -13.36 9.00 -2.94
C GLY A 23 -12.12 8.23 -2.50
N ALA A 24 -12.10 6.93 -2.80
CA ALA A 24 -10.93 6.08 -2.59
C ALA A 24 -9.82 6.44 -3.59
N THR A 25 -8.57 6.36 -3.16
CA THR A 25 -7.40 6.68 -4.01
C THR A 25 -6.80 5.45 -4.68
N GLY A 26 -7.15 4.24 -4.23
CA GLY A 26 -6.50 2.99 -4.65
C GLY A 26 -5.10 2.77 -4.05
N ARG A 27 -4.61 3.66 -3.18
CA ARG A 27 -3.34 3.46 -2.48
C ARG A 27 -3.53 2.45 -1.33
N PRO A 28 -2.57 1.50 -1.12
CA PRO A 28 -1.22 1.46 -1.66
C PRO A 28 -1.03 0.46 -2.83
N VAL A 29 -2.05 0.16 -3.62
CA VAL A 29 -1.95 -0.88 -4.68
C VAL A 29 -0.73 -0.69 -5.59
N PRO A 30 -0.44 0.53 -6.13
CA PRO A 30 0.75 0.70 -6.97
C PRO A 30 2.08 0.41 -6.25
N LEU A 31 2.16 0.70 -4.94
CA LEU A 31 3.36 0.41 -4.14
C LEU A 31 3.54 -1.10 -3.98
N LEU A 32 2.47 -1.82 -3.61
CA LEU A 32 2.54 -3.26 -3.40
C LEU A 32 2.79 -4.02 -4.71
N THR A 33 2.16 -3.61 -5.81
CA THR A 33 2.42 -4.19 -7.13
C THR A 33 3.88 -4.00 -7.54
N ARG A 34 4.42 -2.79 -7.38
CA ARG A 34 5.85 -2.53 -7.66
C ARG A 34 6.77 -3.35 -6.76
N PHE A 35 6.44 -3.48 -5.47
CA PHE A 35 7.19 -4.33 -4.55
C PHE A 35 7.24 -5.78 -5.03
N LEU A 36 6.09 -6.36 -5.42
CA LEU A 36 6.02 -7.72 -5.94
C LEU A 36 6.78 -7.88 -7.25
N MET A 37 6.64 -6.95 -8.21
CA MET A 37 7.40 -6.94 -9.46
C MET A 37 8.91 -6.97 -9.20
N GLY A 38 9.39 -6.11 -8.27
CA GLY A 38 10.80 -6.10 -7.88
C GLY A 38 11.26 -7.39 -7.19
N ARG A 39 10.37 -8.12 -6.51
CA ARG A 39 10.70 -9.46 -5.97
C ARG A 39 10.71 -10.55 -7.03
N CYS A 40 9.98 -10.36 -8.13
CA CYS A 40 9.98 -11.25 -9.29
C CYS A 40 11.18 -11.01 -10.22
N GLY A 41 11.99 -9.96 -9.98
CA GLY A 41 13.14 -9.63 -10.82
C GLY A 41 12.79 -8.88 -12.12
N LEU A 42 11.60 -8.28 -12.16
CA LEU A 42 11.14 -7.41 -13.26
C LEU A 42 11.55 -5.95 -13.04
#